data_AF-A0A9D8E645-F1
#
_entry.id   AF-A0A9D8E645-F1
#
_cell.length_a   1.000
_cell.length_b   1.000
_cell.length_c   1.000
_cell.angle_alpha   90.00
_cell.angle_beta   90.00
_cell.angle_gamma   90.00
#
_symmetry.space_group_name_H-M   'P 1'
#
loop_
_entity.id
_entity.type
_entity.pdbx_description
1 polymer ?
#
loop_
_entity_poly.entity_id
_entity_poly.type
_entity_poly.pdbx_seq_one_letter_code
_entity_poly.pdbx_strand_id
1 'polypeptide(L)'
;MQIKNLNQIELKGKRIVLRCDLNVPIKNGVIEDDGRIRASLSTIDFLLKNNCSIVVIAHLGRPKGEIKAELSLQPVAKALGRLLGREVSFNTQIRGLKSKTELLKPSEILMLENIRFEKSETSKVPSERLELAKELASYGQIYVGDGFGAV
;
A
#
# COMPACT_ATOMS: atom_id res chain seq x y z
N MET A 1 -3.61 21.46 -10.70
CA MET A 1 -4.32 20.88 -9.54
C MET A 1 -3.42 21.07 -8.33
N GLN A 2 -3.85 21.75 -7.28
CA GLN A 2 -3.02 21.94 -6.08
C GLN A 2 -2.99 20.63 -5.29
N ILE A 3 -1.80 20.10 -5.01
CA ILE A 3 -1.64 18.93 -4.14
C ILE A 3 -1.99 19.37 -2.71
N LYS A 4 -2.92 18.67 -2.08
CA LYS A 4 -3.29 18.91 -0.68
C LYS A 4 -2.40 18.10 0.24
N ASN A 5 -1.96 18.73 1.32
CA ASN A 5 -1.25 18.06 2.42
C ASN A 5 -2.26 17.38 3.36
N LEU A 6 -1.80 16.39 4.12
CA LEU A 6 -2.65 15.61 5.04
C LEU A 6 -3.36 16.48 6.09
N ASN A 7 -2.75 17.60 6.52
CA ASN A 7 -3.33 18.54 7.46
C ASN A 7 -4.43 19.44 6.88
N GLN A 8 -4.71 19.35 5.58
CA GLN A 8 -5.74 20.14 4.88
C GLN A 8 -6.99 19.33 4.54
N ILE A 9 -7.10 18.10 5.06
CA ILE A 9 -8.15 17.14 4.71
C ILE A 9 -8.76 16.59 5.99
N GLU A 10 -10.09 16.40 6.00
CA GLU A 10 -10.79 15.70 7.07
C GLU A 10 -10.53 14.20 6.98
N LEU A 11 -9.69 13.68 7.88
CA LEU A 11 -9.24 12.28 7.87
C LEU A 11 -9.97 11.40 8.89
N LYS A 12 -10.64 11.99 9.89
CA LYS A 12 -11.09 11.25 11.06
C LYS A 12 -12.00 10.08 10.68
N GLY A 13 -11.60 8.86 11.05
CA GLY A 13 -12.38 7.64 10.77
C GLY A 13 -12.49 7.27 9.29
N LYS A 14 -11.75 7.93 8.40
CA LYS A 14 -11.75 7.62 6.96
C LYS A 14 -10.89 6.41 6.67
N ARG A 15 -11.24 5.70 5.61
CA ARG A 15 -10.41 4.63 5.05
C ARG A 15 -9.51 5.18 3.96
N ILE A 16 -8.21 4.96 4.10
CA ILE A 16 -7.19 5.57 3.28
C ILE A 16 -6.57 4.52 2.38
N VAL A 17 -6.48 4.80 1.08
CA VAL A 17 -5.62 4.07 0.16
C VAL A 17 -4.26 4.76 0.18
N LEU A 18 -3.26 4.11 0.76
CA LEU A 18 -1.92 4.65 0.93
C LEU A 18 -0.94 3.98 -0.02
N ARG A 19 -0.36 4.75 -0.93
CA ARG A 19 0.71 4.29 -1.83
C ARG A 19 2.07 4.62 -1.22
N CYS A 20 2.78 3.61 -0.73
CA CYS A 20 4.12 3.77 -0.14
C CYS A 20 5.21 3.29 -1.10
N ASP A 21 6.41 3.88 -0.96
CA ASP A 21 7.63 3.32 -1.54
C ASP A 21 8.22 2.28 -0.59
N LEU A 22 7.88 1.00 -0.80
CA LEU A 22 8.40 -0.12 -0.01
C LEU A 22 9.33 -1.02 -0.81
N ASN A 23 9.97 -0.47 -1.85
CA ASN A 23 10.87 -1.22 -2.72
C ASN A 23 12.24 -1.44 -2.06
N VAL A 24 12.29 -2.35 -1.09
CA VAL A 24 13.48 -2.69 -0.29
C VAL A 24 14.26 -3.87 -0.87
N PRO A 25 15.59 -3.96 -0.66
CA PRO A 25 16.34 -5.16 -1.01
C PRO A 25 15.94 -6.33 -0.10
N ILE A 26 15.56 -7.47 -0.71
CA ILE A 26 15.23 -8.70 -0.02
C ILE A 26 16.14 -9.82 -0.52
N LYS A 27 16.78 -10.52 0.41
CA LYS A 27 17.62 -11.68 0.14
C LYS A 27 17.16 -12.86 1.01
N ASN A 28 16.81 -13.98 0.37
CA ASN A 28 16.31 -15.17 1.06
C ASN A 28 15.12 -14.87 2.00
N GLY A 29 14.22 -13.95 1.60
CA GLY A 29 13.07 -13.54 2.40
C GLY A 29 13.38 -12.60 3.57
N VAL A 30 14.64 -12.16 3.72
CA VAL A 30 15.08 -11.21 4.74
C VAL A 30 15.33 -9.85 4.12
N ILE A 31 14.82 -8.80 4.75
CA ILE A 31 15.04 -7.41 4.34
C ILE A 31 16.43 -6.99 4.79
N GLU A 32 17.28 -6.58 3.86
CA GLU A 32 18.66 -6.15 4.17
C GLU A 32 18.71 -4.69 4.65
N ASP A 33 17.83 -3.84 4.11
CA ASP A 33 17.70 -2.42 4.48
C ASP A 33 16.21 -2.04 4.57
N ASP A 34 15.78 -1.62 5.77
CA ASP A 34 14.40 -1.23 6.07
C ASP A 34 14.16 0.30 6.01
N GLY A 35 15.14 1.08 5.54
CA GLY A 35 15.08 2.54 5.52
C GLY A 35 13.85 3.10 4.79
N ARG A 36 13.45 2.48 3.67
CA ARG A 36 12.22 2.86 2.93
C ARG A 36 10.94 2.57 3.72
N ILE A 37 10.91 1.48 4.48
CA ILE A 37 9.77 1.15 5.34
C ILE A 37 9.68 2.17 6.47
N ARG A 38 10.83 2.53 7.08
CA ARG A 38 10.91 3.54 8.13
C ARG A 38 10.45 4.92 7.67
N ALA A 39 10.74 5.29 6.42
CA ALA A 39 10.34 6.57 5.85
C ALA A 39 8.81 6.76 5.84
N SER A 40 8.03 5.69 5.63
CA SER A 40 6.56 5.77 5.62
C SER A 40 5.91 5.67 7.01
N LEU A 41 6.66 5.39 8.08
CA LEU A 41 6.07 5.22 9.42
C LEU A 41 5.40 6.49 9.92
N SER A 42 5.99 7.66 9.65
CA SER A 42 5.44 8.95 10.09
C SER A 42 4.07 9.23 9.46
N THR A 43 3.92 8.97 8.16
CA THR A 43 2.65 9.08 7.43
C THR A 43 1.63 8.09 7.98
N ILE A 44 2.01 6.82 8.15
CA ILE A 44 1.11 5.77 8.68
C ILE A 44 0.63 6.12 10.09
N ASP A 45 1.54 6.49 11.00
CA ASP A 45 1.18 6.86 12.36
C ASP A 45 0.31 8.11 12.42
N PHE A 46 0.52 9.09 11.54
CA PHE A 46 -0.36 10.25 11.45
C PHE A 46 -1.79 9.86 11.08
N LEU A 47 -1.98 8.99 10.09
CA LEU A 47 -3.29 8.50 9.69
C LEU A 47 -3.98 7.72 10.83
N LEU A 48 -3.24 6.88 11.54
CA LEU A 48 -3.78 6.06 12.62
C LEU A 48 -4.12 6.89 13.87
N LYS A 49 -3.35 7.92 14.18
CA LYS A 49 -3.71 8.92 15.20
C LYS A 49 -5.03 9.64 14.89
N ASN A 50 -5.39 9.73 13.60
CA ASN A 50 -6.68 10.23 13.13
C ASN A 50 -7.75 9.12 13.04
N ASN A 51 -7.53 7.96 13.66
CA ASN A 51 -8.46 6.84 13.68
C ASN A 51 -8.82 6.31 12.28
N CYS A 52 -7.93 6.50 11.29
CA CYS A 52 -8.14 5.97 9.95
C CYS A 52 -7.92 4.45 9.91
N SER A 53 -8.56 3.76 8.97
CA SER A 53 -8.10 2.45 8.50
C SER A 53 -7.30 2.63 7.21
N ILE A 54 -6.33 1.73 6.96
CA ILE A 54 -5.35 1.94 5.87
C ILE A 54 -5.27 0.70 4.99
N VAL A 55 -5.39 0.91 3.68
CA VAL A 55 -5.08 -0.06 2.64
C VAL A 55 -3.77 0.36 2.00
N VAL A 56 -2.69 -0.38 2.28
CA VAL A 56 -1.35 -0.08 1.77
C VAL A 56 -1.14 -0.76 0.42
N ILE A 57 -0.72 0.02 -0.56
CA ILE A 57 -0.34 -0.42 -1.89
C ILE A 57 1.13 -0.07 -2.09
N ALA A 58 1.95 -1.05 -2.44
CA ALA A 58 3.35 -0.82 -2.78
C ALA A 58 3.76 -1.73 -3.94
N HIS A 59 4.99 -1.56 -4.42
CA HIS A 59 5.60 -2.49 -5.35
C HIS A 59 6.98 -2.90 -4.85
N LEU A 60 7.45 -4.04 -5.36
CA LEU A 60 8.78 -4.55 -5.12
C LEU A 60 9.39 -5.04 -6.43
N GLY A 61 10.57 -4.51 -6.77
CA GLY A 61 11.26 -4.85 -8.01
C GLY A 61 10.43 -4.60 -9.27
N ARG A 62 10.71 -5.40 -10.31
CA ARG A 62 10.08 -5.30 -11.64
C ARG A 62 9.66 -6.68 -12.14
N PRO A 63 8.56 -7.25 -11.61
CA PRO A 63 8.07 -8.57 -11.99
C PRO A 63 7.50 -8.67 -13.40
N LYS A 64 7.28 -7.54 -14.11
CA LYS A 64 6.66 -7.50 -15.45
C LYS A 64 5.28 -8.19 -15.53
N GLY A 65 4.50 -8.15 -14.44
CA GLY A 65 3.18 -8.77 -14.37
C GLY A 65 3.19 -10.29 -14.15
N GLU A 66 4.31 -10.84 -13.67
CA GLU A 66 4.43 -12.24 -13.25
C GLU A 66 4.50 -12.34 -11.73
N ILE A 67 3.81 -13.31 -11.15
CA ILE A 67 3.90 -13.56 -9.71
C ILE A 67 5.25 -14.23 -9.42
N LYS A 68 6.06 -13.58 -8.60
CA LYS A 68 7.39 -14.06 -8.18
C LYS A 68 7.47 -14.06 -6.67
N ALA A 69 7.65 -15.23 -6.06
CA ALA A 69 7.65 -15.37 -4.61
C ALA A 69 8.74 -14.49 -3.95
N GLU A 70 9.89 -14.34 -4.60
CA GLU A 70 10.98 -13.47 -4.16
C GLU A 70 10.66 -11.97 -4.21
N LEU A 71 9.60 -11.57 -4.93
CA LEU A 71 9.12 -10.20 -5.02
C LEU A 71 7.79 -9.99 -4.28
N SER A 72 7.40 -10.90 -3.38
CA SER A 72 6.23 -10.72 -2.52
C SER A 72 6.46 -9.63 -1.47
N LEU A 73 5.41 -8.89 -1.12
CA LEU A 73 5.40 -7.92 -0.04
C LEU A 73 5.12 -8.53 1.34
N GLN A 74 4.87 -9.84 1.43
CA GLN A 74 4.65 -10.50 2.73
C GLN A 74 5.75 -10.24 3.78
N PRO A 75 7.06 -10.33 3.48
CA PRO A 75 8.12 -9.98 4.44
C PRO A 75 8.08 -8.49 4.84
N VAL A 76 7.70 -7.62 3.91
CA VAL A 76 7.55 -6.17 4.15
C VAL A 76 6.39 -5.90 5.10
N ALA A 77 5.23 -6.56 4.92
CA ALA A 77 4.09 -6.45 5.83
C ALA A 77 4.47 -6.84 7.26
N LYS A 78 5.20 -7.94 7.44
CA LYS A 78 5.70 -8.40 8.74
C LYS A 78 6.65 -7.38 9.37
N ALA A 79 7.60 -6.85 8.60
CA ALA A 79 8.55 -5.86 9.09
C ALA A 79 7.86 -4.54 9.47
N LEU A 80 6.92 -4.08 8.66
CA LEU A 80 6.11 -2.90 8.95
C LEU A 80 5.33 -3.06 10.25
N GLY A 81 4.66 -4.20 10.45
CA GLY A 81 3.95 -4.49 11.70
C GLY A 81 4.86 -4.49 12.93
N ARG A 82 6.06 -5.09 12.82
CA ARG A 82 7.08 -5.05 13.89
C ARG A 82 7.52 -3.62 14.22
N LEU A 83 7.78 -2.79 13.21
CA LEU A 83 8.24 -1.40 13.41
C LEU A 83 7.15 -0.53 14.02
N LEU A 84 5.89 -0.79 13.69
CA LEU A 84 4.73 -0.08 14.22
C LEU A 84 4.29 -0.59 15.60
N GLY A 85 4.74 -1.78 16.01
CA GLY A 85 4.25 -2.47 17.20
C GLY A 85 2.77 -2.87 17.08
N ARG A 86 2.29 -3.16 15.86
CA ARG A 86 0.88 -3.44 15.57
C ARG A 86 0.75 -4.51 14.48
N GLU A 87 -0.42 -5.13 14.40
CA GLU A 87 -0.72 -6.08 13.33
C GLU A 87 -0.90 -5.35 11.98
N VAL A 88 -0.29 -5.92 10.94
CA VAL A 88 -0.53 -5.54 9.54
C VAL A 88 -1.05 -6.79 8.84
N SER A 89 -2.35 -6.79 8.53
CA SER A 89 -2.95 -7.85 7.72
C SER A 89 -2.36 -7.82 6.32
N PHE A 90 -2.09 -8.99 5.75
CA PHE A 90 -1.57 -9.13 4.39
C PHE A 90 -2.57 -9.89 3.52
N ASN A 91 -2.71 -9.49 2.25
CA ASN A 91 -3.50 -10.21 1.28
C ASN A 91 -2.69 -10.48 0.00
N THR A 92 -2.68 -11.74 -0.44
CA THR A 92 -2.01 -12.16 -1.68
C THR A 92 -2.72 -11.65 -2.94
N GLN A 93 -3.99 -11.25 -2.83
CA GLN A 93 -4.77 -10.68 -3.92
C GLN A 93 -4.68 -9.14 -3.93
N ILE A 94 -4.76 -8.57 -5.12
CA ILE A 94 -4.78 -7.11 -5.35
C ILE A 94 -6.20 -6.63 -5.72
N ARG A 95 -6.99 -7.49 -6.37
CA ARG A 95 -8.36 -7.20 -6.85
C ARG A 95 -9.42 -7.94 -6.03
N GLY A 96 -10.67 -7.49 -6.10
CA GLY A 96 -11.82 -8.16 -5.48
C GLY A 96 -11.91 -7.96 -3.97
N LEU A 97 -11.22 -6.96 -3.42
CA LEU A 97 -11.10 -6.77 -1.97
C LEU A 97 -12.03 -5.71 -1.39
N LYS A 98 -12.95 -5.16 -2.17
CA LYS A 98 -13.85 -4.10 -1.73
C LYS A 98 -14.55 -4.45 -0.41
N SER A 99 -15.23 -5.59 -0.35
CA SER A 99 -15.93 -6.04 0.86
C SER A 99 -14.98 -6.24 2.05
N LYS A 100 -13.77 -6.77 1.82
CA LYS A 100 -12.77 -6.94 2.88
C LYS A 100 -12.28 -5.59 3.42
N THR A 101 -12.04 -4.64 2.52
CA THR A 101 -11.58 -3.30 2.90
C THR A 101 -12.68 -2.50 3.61
N GLU A 102 -13.96 -2.75 3.29
CA GLU A 102 -15.12 -2.12 3.96
C GLU A 102 -15.30 -2.58 5.40
N LEU A 103 -14.81 -3.78 5.72
CA LEU A 103 -14.85 -4.36 7.07
C LEU A 103 -13.68 -3.94 7.96
N LEU A 104 -12.71 -3.17 7.43
CA LEU A 104 -11.57 -2.71 8.23
C LEU A 104 -12.03 -1.80 9.36
N LYS A 105 -11.68 -2.17 10.57
CA LYS A 105 -11.95 -1.38 11.77
C LYS A 105 -11.01 -0.18 11.84
N PRO A 106 -11.36 0.86 12.61
CA PRO A 106 -10.45 1.97 12.83
C PRO A 106 -9.10 1.51 13.34
N SER A 107 -8.04 2.12 12.83
CA SER A 107 -6.64 1.77 13.10
C SER A 107 -6.13 0.43 12.57
N GLU A 108 -6.93 -0.33 11.80
CA GLU A 108 -6.45 -1.53 11.10
C GLU A 108 -5.72 -1.18 9.80
N ILE A 109 -4.72 -2.02 9.48
CA ILE A 109 -3.89 -1.88 8.29
C ILE A 109 -3.97 -3.17 7.47
N LEU A 110 -4.31 -3.03 6.20
CA LEU A 110 -4.28 -4.10 5.20
C LEU A 110 -3.25 -3.76 4.13
N MET A 111 -2.18 -4.56 4.01
CA MET A 111 -1.25 -4.49 2.90
C MET A 111 -1.65 -5.45 1.78
N LEU A 112 -1.75 -4.92 0.56
CA LEU A 112 -1.95 -5.72 -0.63
C LEU A 112 -0.63 -6.32 -1.11
N GLU A 113 -0.71 -7.38 -1.91
CA GLU A 113 0.44 -7.93 -2.61
C GLU A 113 1.02 -6.91 -3.62
N ASN A 114 2.25 -7.17 -4.07
CA ASN A 114 3.00 -6.37 -5.02
C ASN A 114 2.16 -5.99 -6.25
N ILE A 115 1.78 -4.70 -6.35
CA ILE A 115 0.89 -4.23 -7.40
C ILE A 115 1.43 -4.50 -8.82
N ARG A 116 2.74 -4.64 -8.99
CA ARG A 116 3.36 -4.92 -10.29
C ARG A 116 3.16 -6.37 -10.76
N PHE A 117 2.58 -7.25 -9.93
CA PHE A 117 2.04 -8.53 -10.39
C PHE A 117 0.81 -8.34 -11.28
N GLU A 118 0.08 -7.23 -11.14
CA GLU A 118 -0.95 -6.85 -12.09
C GLU A 118 -0.32 -6.24 -13.34
N LYS A 119 -0.44 -6.91 -14.49
CA LYS A 119 0.03 -6.39 -15.79
C LYS A 119 -0.52 -5.00 -16.10
N SER A 120 -1.74 -4.72 -15.66
CA SER A 120 -2.42 -3.45 -15.84
C SER A 120 -1.67 -2.28 -15.19
N GLU A 121 -0.92 -2.49 -14.10
CA GLU A 121 -0.17 -1.42 -13.40
C GLU A 121 0.82 -0.72 -14.34
N THR A 122 1.56 -1.49 -15.14
CA THR A 122 2.58 -0.97 -16.07
C THR A 122 2.12 -0.99 -17.52
N SER A 123 0.82 -1.18 -17.77
CA SER A 123 0.28 -1.29 -19.12
C SER A 123 0.42 0.03 -19.89
N LYS A 124 0.77 -0.08 -21.16
CA LYS A 124 0.74 1.06 -22.10
C LYS A 124 -0.69 1.44 -22.49
N VAL A 125 -1.67 0.56 -22.25
CA VAL A 125 -3.07 0.77 -22.58
C VAL A 125 -3.76 1.54 -21.44
N PRO A 126 -4.29 2.76 -21.69
CA PRO A 126 -4.91 3.57 -20.63
C PRO A 126 -6.15 2.93 -20.00
N SER A 127 -6.95 2.18 -20.74
CA SER A 127 -8.17 1.54 -20.23
C SER A 127 -7.85 0.46 -19.18
N GLU A 128 -6.83 -0.37 -19.40
CA GLU A 128 -6.39 -1.38 -18.43
C GLU A 128 -5.91 -0.75 -17.12
N ARG A 129 -5.14 0.34 -17.21
CA ARG A 129 -4.72 1.14 -16.04
C ARG A 129 -5.92 1.73 -15.32
N LEU A 130 -6.90 2.26 -16.06
CA LEU A 130 -8.10 2.86 -15.50
C LEU A 130 -8.97 1.82 -14.76
N GLU A 131 -9.07 0.59 -15.26
CA GLU A 131 -9.79 -0.49 -14.59
C GLU A 131 -9.14 -0.84 -13.25
N LEU A 132 -7.81 -0.98 -13.20
CA LEU A 132 -7.09 -1.19 -11.94
C LEU A 132 -7.28 0.00 -10.99
N ALA A 133 -7.14 1.23 -11.49
CA ALA A 133 -7.29 2.43 -10.67
C ALA A 133 -8.70 2.56 -10.08
N LYS A 134 -9.75 2.22 -10.84
CA LYS A 134 -11.15 2.22 -10.35
C LYS A 134 -11.35 1.19 -9.24
N GLU A 135 -10.80 0.00 -9.41
CA GLU A 135 -10.85 -1.06 -8.40
C GLU A 135 -10.16 -0.61 -7.11
N LEU A 136 -8.92 -0.13 -7.20
CA LEU A 136 -8.15 0.32 -6.03
C LEU A 136 -8.77 1.55 -5.35
N ALA A 137 -9.33 2.47 -6.13
CA ALA A 137 -10.04 3.63 -5.59
C ALA A 137 -11.27 3.22 -4.76
N SER A 138 -11.88 2.05 -5.04
CA SER A 138 -13.00 1.54 -4.25
C SER A 138 -12.60 1.08 -2.83
N TYR A 139 -11.31 0.92 -2.57
CA TYR A 139 -10.81 0.40 -1.29
C TYR A 139 -10.70 1.44 -0.19
N GLY A 140 -10.92 2.72 -0.52
CA GLY A 140 -10.95 3.79 0.46
C GLY A 140 -11.66 5.04 -0.05
N GLN A 141 -11.64 6.08 0.76
CA GLN A 141 -12.30 7.35 0.48
C GLN A 141 -11.30 8.44 0.07
N ILE A 142 -10.04 8.27 0.47
CA ILE A 142 -8.95 9.22 0.24
C ILE A 142 -7.73 8.44 -0.23
N TYR A 143 -7.09 8.92 -1.29
CA TYR A 143 -5.79 8.44 -1.75
C TYR A 143 -4.68 9.33 -1.18
N VAL A 144 -3.65 8.69 -0.63
CA VAL A 144 -2.43 9.36 -0.14
C VAL A 144 -1.23 8.74 -0.86
N GLY A 145 -0.46 9.57 -1.55
CA GLY A 145 0.80 9.18 -2.16
C GLY A 145 1.98 9.53 -1.24
N ASP A 146 2.61 8.51 -0.67
CA ASP A 146 3.75 8.59 0.25
C ASP A 146 4.94 7.79 -0.32
N GLY A 147 5.27 8.07 -1.57
CA GLY A 147 6.27 7.32 -2.32
C GLY A 147 6.77 8.14 -3.50
N PHE A 148 7.46 9.26 -3.24
CA PHE A 148 7.97 10.13 -4.30
C PHE A 148 8.94 9.41 -5.25
N GLY A 149 9.65 8.38 -4.76
CA GLY A 149 10.51 7.51 -5.56
C GLY A 149 9.81 6.31 -6.22
N ALA A 150 8.50 6.14 -6.01
CA ALA A 150 7.73 5.06 -6.62
C ALA A 150 7.38 5.42 -8.07
N VAL A 151 8.34 5.17 -8.98
CA VAL A 151 8.19 5.27 -10.45
C VAL A 151 8.13 3.88 -11.07
#